data_AF-A0A957LR60-F1
#
_entry.id   AF-A0A957LR60-F1
#
_cell.length_a   1.000
_cell.length_b   1.000
_cell.length_c   1.000
_cell.angle_alpha   90.00
_cell.angle_beta   90.00
_cell.angle_gamma   90.00
#
_symmetry.space_group_name_H-M   'P 1'
#
loop_
_entity.id
_entity.type
_entity.pdbx_description
1 polymer ?
#
loop_
_entity_poly.entity_id
_entity_poly.type
_entity_poly.pdbx_seq_one_letter_code
_entity_poly.pdbx_strand_id
1 'polypeptide(L)'
;MSIEATSYIDTSGGSAFQGDFDNREGVYVGRDLNLNVELRFTGDQLQTLLDQLLALLRAPGVHVRDGVVTAGAEALTVSPAEVEALGKYMADAPASGTAEREARYLARLCVHPDYQQWQARYVTLSGSSRILPELTRHYSEIQVWGDGPQRQIQRVPMPDIRDALDRYPAFLIAAQPGAGKTTVMQRLALDQALARLHDPASARLPLWVRLAAQKPEESPHEFLVRMWRLENPGSPGTPETELLQALQGGRLCILCDALNEARRERYVERTAEWRDFAEALPTGNRLVFSCRTQDYSGELAVQQVEIDPLTDDQIEDFACRYLGDQVGAAFWTDLSDRHDTLLPLARTPFYLKMMVEEYQEDGHLPQVRARLFAGFVEKLFGREARRRHPDWIEPAAQHLALSQLAYALQAMGEGTEVSREWALDALPERVTLPAGDIVSTPPDAVLRLANRATLLSETLDHGIRFSHHLLQEYFAASELLWRWRHDGEDLSNLWRFPSRTDEMPEAVRGQWDPLPGPPTSGWEQTTILAAGLHPALIAVVHDANPALAARCALESGLDWQGGEVASEQIQTSREALLTRLGDVRIHLRSRIEAGLLLGRLGDPRFAVETVNGVRAILPPMVEIAGGVA
;
A
#
# COMPACT_ATOMS: atom_id res chain seq x y z
N MET A 1 -12.63 -34.68 -28.57
CA MET A 1 -12.99 -34.15 -29.91
C MET A 1 -14.51 -34.13 -29.99
N SER A 2 -15.06 -33.08 -30.60
CA SER A 2 -16.45 -32.60 -30.53
C SER A 2 -16.71 -31.61 -29.40
N ILE A 3 -16.44 -30.33 -29.72
CA ILE A 3 -16.89 -29.13 -29.02
C ILE A 3 -18.22 -28.75 -29.66
N GLU A 4 -19.32 -28.76 -28.92
CA GLU A 4 -20.55 -28.08 -29.31
C GLU A 4 -20.72 -26.86 -28.41
N ALA A 5 -20.53 -25.69 -29.02
CA ALA A 5 -20.86 -24.40 -28.43
C ALA A 5 -22.34 -24.12 -28.70
N THR A 6 -23.14 -23.92 -27.66
CA THR A 6 -24.49 -23.37 -27.79
C THR A 6 -24.59 -22.14 -26.91
N SER A 7 -24.65 -20.98 -27.55
CA SER A 7 -24.85 -19.66 -26.97
C SER A 7 -26.33 -19.28 -27.04
N TYR A 8 -26.96 -18.95 -25.91
CA TYR A 8 -28.13 -18.07 -25.85
C TYR A 8 -28.18 -17.43 -24.45
N ILE A 9 -28.08 -16.09 -24.40
CA ILE A 9 -28.33 -15.27 -23.20
C ILE A 9 -29.63 -14.50 -23.48
N ASP A 10 -30.62 -14.69 -22.62
CA ASP A 10 -31.79 -13.83 -22.50
C ASP A 10 -31.53 -12.84 -21.35
N THR A 11 -31.75 -11.56 -21.60
CA THR A 11 -31.49 -10.45 -20.67
C THR A 11 -32.81 -9.86 -20.22
N SER A 12 -33.32 -10.29 -19.07
CA SER A 12 -34.31 -9.50 -18.31
C SER A 12 -34.44 -9.99 -16.86
N GLY A 13 -34.15 -9.09 -15.91
CA GLY A 13 -34.72 -9.16 -14.55
C GLY A 13 -33.73 -9.08 -13.38
N GLY A 14 -33.68 -7.91 -12.74
CA GLY A 14 -33.82 -7.71 -11.29
C GLY A 14 -32.90 -8.44 -10.29
N SER A 15 -31.96 -7.67 -9.72
CA SER A 15 -31.39 -7.74 -8.35
C SER A 15 -31.77 -8.92 -7.44
N ALA A 16 -30.81 -9.84 -7.27
CA ALA A 16 -30.34 -10.47 -6.01
C ALA A 16 -29.60 -11.77 -6.38
N PHE A 17 -28.28 -11.74 -6.60
CA PHE A 17 -27.51 -12.95 -6.89
C PHE A 17 -26.52 -13.28 -5.77
N GLN A 18 -27.03 -14.10 -4.87
CA GLN A 18 -26.30 -15.07 -4.07
C GLN A 18 -25.69 -16.09 -5.05
N GLY A 19 -24.38 -16.04 -5.30
CA GLY A 19 -23.57 -17.05 -6.02
C GLY A 19 -24.00 -17.39 -7.46
N ASP A 20 -23.05 -17.38 -8.40
CA ASP A 20 -23.18 -18.25 -9.59
C ASP A 20 -23.03 -19.71 -9.14
N PHE A 21 -24.10 -20.23 -8.51
CA PHE A 21 -24.37 -21.63 -8.26
C PHE A 21 -25.26 -22.10 -9.40
N ASP A 22 -24.74 -22.95 -10.29
CA ASP A 22 -25.64 -23.89 -10.97
C ASP A 22 -25.96 -24.99 -9.95
N ASN A 23 -26.99 -24.72 -9.14
CA ASN A 23 -27.37 -25.44 -7.92
C ASN A 23 -27.91 -26.86 -8.19
N ARG A 24 -27.48 -27.48 -9.29
CA ARG A 24 -27.95 -28.79 -9.77
C ARG A 24 -26.86 -29.83 -9.98
N GLU A 25 -25.55 -29.51 -9.96
CA GLU A 25 -24.51 -30.52 -10.33
C GLU A 25 -23.23 -30.60 -9.46
N GLY A 26 -23.10 -29.91 -8.32
CA GLY A 26 -21.89 -30.08 -7.47
C GLY A 26 -20.58 -29.65 -8.19
N VAL A 27 -20.71 -28.66 -9.06
CA VAL A 27 -19.64 -28.08 -9.88
C VAL A 27 -19.29 -26.70 -9.35
N TYR A 28 -18.01 -26.44 -9.14
CA TYR A 28 -17.45 -25.19 -8.64
C TYR A 28 -16.66 -24.51 -9.76
N VAL A 29 -16.99 -23.25 -10.03
CA VAL A 29 -16.31 -22.45 -11.07
C VAL A 29 -15.20 -21.64 -10.43
N GLY A 30 -13.98 -21.82 -10.91
CA GLY A 30 -12.83 -20.98 -10.59
C GLY A 30 -12.38 -20.19 -11.80
N ARG A 31 -11.97 -18.94 -11.60
CA ARG A 31 -11.55 -18.04 -12.67
C ARG A 31 -10.05 -17.80 -12.55
N ASP A 32 -9.34 -18.04 -13.64
CA ASP A 32 -7.99 -17.48 -13.77
C ASP A 32 -8.13 -16.11 -14.42
N LEU A 33 -8.14 -15.08 -13.58
CA LEU A 33 -8.25 -13.69 -14.03
C LEU A 33 -7.07 -13.27 -14.92
N ASN A 34 -5.91 -13.94 -14.85
CA ASN A 34 -4.80 -13.66 -15.77
C ASN A 34 -5.07 -14.27 -17.15
N LEU A 35 -5.58 -15.50 -17.20
CA LEU A 35 -5.77 -16.25 -18.45
C LEU A 35 -7.16 -16.07 -19.09
N ASN A 36 -8.12 -15.46 -18.41
CA ASN A 36 -9.52 -15.35 -18.82
C ASN A 36 -10.22 -16.71 -18.99
N VAL A 37 -9.74 -17.71 -18.26
CA VAL A 37 -10.29 -19.05 -18.35
C VAL A 37 -11.13 -19.26 -17.10
N GLU A 38 -12.39 -19.60 -17.32
CA GLU A 38 -13.22 -20.21 -16.30
C GLU A 38 -13.00 -21.71 -16.37
N LEU A 39 -12.56 -22.28 -15.25
CA LEU A 39 -12.40 -23.71 -15.07
C LEU A 39 -13.51 -24.21 -14.15
N ARG A 40 -14.07 -25.36 -14.52
CA ARG A 40 -15.13 -26.03 -13.77
C ARG A 40 -14.53 -27.25 -13.10
N PHE A 41 -14.75 -27.37 -11.80
CA PHE A 41 -14.23 -28.46 -10.98
C PHE A 41 -15.38 -29.18 -10.28
N THR A 42 -15.32 -30.49 -10.19
CA THR A 42 -16.25 -31.26 -9.35
C THR A 42 -15.83 -31.20 -7.88
N GLY A 43 -16.77 -31.44 -6.97
CA GLY A 43 -16.45 -31.59 -5.54
C GLY A 43 -15.35 -32.63 -5.26
N ASP A 44 -15.36 -33.77 -5.96
CA ASP A 44 -14.34 -34.83 -5.80
C ASP A 44 -12.94 -34.37 -6.25
N GLN A 45 -12.84 -33.59 -7.32
CA GLN A 45 -11.59 -33.01 -7.79
C GLN A 45 -11.01 -32.05 -6.75
N LEU A 46 -11.86 -31.19 -6.19
CA LEU A 46 -11.44 -30.20 -5.18
C LEU A 46 -11.13 -30.84 -3.83
N GLN A 47 -11.84 -31.90 -3.44
CA GLN A 47 -11.49 -32.68 -2.26
C GLN A 47 -10.12 -33.36 -2.42
N THR A 48 -9.85 -33.96 -3.58
CA THR A 48 -8.54 -34.58 -3.87
C THR A 48 -7.42 -33.54 -3.83
N LEU A 49 -7.65 -32.36 -4.44
CA LEU A 49 -6.70 -31.25 -4.41
C LEU A 49 -6.45 -30.77 -2.97
N LEU A 50 -7.51 -30.62 -2.17
CA LEU A 50 -7.42 -30.23 -0.77
C LEU A 50 -6.60 -31.23 0.05
N ASP A 51 -6.81 -32.53 -0.14
CA ASP A 51 -6.10 -33.58 0.59
C ASP A 51 -4.61 -33.59 0.24
N GLN A 52 -4.25 -33.45 -1.04
CA GLN A 52 -2.87 -33.32 -1.50
C GLN A 52 -2.21 -32.07 -0.92
N LEU A 53 -2.92 -30.94 -0.95
CA LEU A 53 -2.45 -29.67 -0.42
C LEU A 53 -2.19 -29.77 1.09
N LEU A 54 -3.14 -30.30 1.86
CA LEU A 54 -3.00 -30.47 3.31
C LEU A 54 -1.87 -31.45 3.69
N ALA A 55 -1.66 -32.51 2.90
CA ALA A 55 -0.55 -33.43 3.11
C ALA A 55 0.81 -32.72 2.99
N LEU A 56 0.98 -31.89 1.95
CA LEU A 56 2.21 -31.11 1.77
C LEU A 56 2.37 -30.00 2.80
N LEU A 57 1.31 -29.26 3.12
CA LEU A 57 1.35 -28.20 4.13
C LEU A 57 1.70 -28.72 5.53
N ARG A 58 1.33 -29.96 5.84
CA ARG A 58 1.69 -30.63 7.11
C ARG A 58 3.06 -31.28 7.10
N ALA A 59 3.71 -31.38 5.94
CA ALA A 59 5.03 -31.98 5.84
C ALA A 59 6.10 -31.04 6.45
N PRO A 60 7.14 -31.61 7.09
CA PRO A 60 8.25 -30.83 7.60
C PRO A 60 9.04 -30.20 6.45
N GLY A 61 9.50 -28.96 6.63
CA GLY A 61 10.27 -28.24 5.61
C GLY A 61 9.42 -27.80 4.41
N VAL A 62 8.10 -27.67 4.58
CA VAL A 62 7.24 -27.12 3.53
C VAL A 62 7.62 -25.68 3.23
N HIS A 63 7.65 -25.37 1.93
CA HIS A 63 7.76 -24.02 1.41
C HIS A 63 6.55 -23.74 0.53
N VAL A 64 5.96 -22.57 0.72
CA VAL A 64 4.81 -22.08 -0.02
C VAL A 64 5.26 -20.84 -0.76
N ARG A 65 5.26 -20.88 -2.10
CA ARG A 65 5.75 -19.79 -2.94
C ARG A 65 5.02 -19.76 -4.29
N ASP A 66 4.41 -18.63 -4.64
CA ASP A 66 3.80 -18.42 -5.96
C ASP A 66 2.76 -19.48 -6.39
N GLY A 67 1.91 -19.93 -5.47
CA GLY A 67 0.95 -21.02 -5.74
C GLY A 67 1.59 -22.42 -5.81
N VAL A 68 2.90 -22.53 -5.61
CA VAL A 68 3.61 -23.81 -5.53
C VAL A 68 3.88 -24.15 -4.07
N VAL A 69 3.42 -25.33 -3.65
CA VAL A 69 3.69 -25.91 -2.34
C VAL A 69 4.68 -27.04 -2.52
N THR A 70 5.85 -26.92 -1.90
CA THR A 70 6.94 -27.91 -2.02
C THR A 70 7.32 -28.44 -0.65
N ALA A 71 7.48 -29.76 -0.53
CA ALA A 71 8.03 -30.40 0.66
C ALA A 71 8.95 -31.56 0.23
N GLY A 72 10.25 -31.43 0.50
CA GLY A 72 11.23 -32.40 0.02
C GLY A 72 11.28 -32.46 -1.51
N ALA A 73 10.98 -33.63 -2.08
CA ALA A 73 10.94 -33.85 -3.54
C ALA A 73 9.53 -33.69 -4.14
N GLU A 74 8.50 -33.51 -3.31
CA GLU A 74 7.12 -33.36 -3.75
C GLU A 74 6.79 -31.88 -3.96
N ALA A 75 6.02 -31.61 -5.00
CA ALA A 75 5.57 -30.27 -5.36
C ALA A 75 4.13 -30.34 -5.90
N LEU A 76 3.29 -29.42 -5.44
CA LEU A 76 1.94 -29.20 -5.94
C LEU A 76 1.81 -27.74 -6.39
N THR A 77 1.44 -27.55 -7.65
CA THR A 77 1.10 -26.23 -8.17
C THR A 77 -0.41 -26.09 -8.12
N VAL A 78 -0.89 -25.04 -7.46
CA VAL A 78 -2.32 -24.69 -7.38
C VAL A 78 -2.54 -23.41 -8.16
N SER A 79 -3.28 -23.50 -9.27
CA SER A 79 -3.59 -22.36 -10.12
C SER A 79 -4.58 -21.39 -9.46
N PRO A 80 -4.61 -20.09 -9.84
CA PRO A 80 -5.58 -19.13 -9.29
C PRO A 80 -7.04 -19.60 -9.42
N ALA A 81 -7.40 -20.22 -10.55
CA ALA A 81 -8.71 -20.81 -10.75
C ALA A 81 -9.00 -21.95 -9.77
N GLU A 82 -8.05 -22.88 -9.58
CA GLU A 82 -8.19 -23.94 -8.60
C GLU A 82 -8.35 -23.38 -7.19
N VAL A 83 -7.61 -22.33 -6.82
CA VAL A 83 -7.73 -21.71 -5.50
C VAL A 83 -9.10 -21.06 -5.30
N GLU A 84 -9.62 -20.32 -6.30
CA GLU A 84 -10.95 -19.71 -6.20
C GLU A 84 -12.04 -20.78 -6.10
N ALA A 85 -11.98 -21.81 -6.95
CA ALA A 85 -12.93 -22.93 -6.92
C ALA A 85 -12.86 -23.69 -5.58
N LEU A 86 -11.65 -23.94 -5.08
CA LEU A 86 -11.41 -24.57 -3.80
C LEU A 86 -11.99 -23.73 -2.65
N GLY A 87 -11.84 -22.40 -2.69
CA GLY A 87 -12.47 -21.49 -1.73
C GLY A 87 -14.00 -21.61 -1.71
N LYS A 88 -14.64 -21.63 -2.89
CA LYS A 88 -16.10 -21.82 -3.02
C LYS A 88 -16.53 -23.20 -2.50
N TYR A 89 -15.79 -24.25 -2.86
CA TYR A 89 -16.04 -25.61 -2.38
C TYR A 89 -15.97 -25.72 -0.86
N MET A 90 -14.97 -25.10 -0.24
CA MET A 90 -14.80 -25.13 1.21
C MET A 90 -15.89 -24.35 1.95
N ALA A 91 -16.42 -23.29 1.32
CA ALA A 91 -17.54 -22.52 1.85
C ALA A 91 -18.88 -23.26 1.73
N ASP A 92 -19.07 -24.04 0.66
CA ASP A 92 -20.30 -24.78 0.38
C ASP A 92 -20.37 -26.14 1.09
N ALA A 93 -19.23 -26.80 1.31
CA ALA A 93 -19.18 -28.10 1.94
C ALA A 93 -19.30 -27.97 3.48
N PRO A 94 -20.43 -28.35 4.12
CA PRO A 94 -20.52 -28.35 5.57
C PRO A 94 -19.55 -29.39 6.14
N ALA A 95 -18.42 -28.93 6.70
CA ALA A 95 -17.46 -29.82 7.34
C ALA A 95 -18.05 -30.44 8.61
N SER A 96 -17.77 -31.73 8.77
CA SER A 96 -18.37 -32.57 9.82
C SER A 96 -17.75 -32.34 11.21
N GLY A 97 -16.56 -31.71 11.28
CA GLY A 97 -15.86 -31.46 12.55
C GLY A 97 -14.99 -30.19 12.58
N THR A 98 -14.65 -29.75 13.80
CA THR A 98 -13.88 -28.51 14.06
C THR A 98 -12.47 -28.55 13.48
N ALA A 99 -11.77 -29.67 13.62
CA ALA A 99 -10.42 -29.83 13.06
C ALA A 99 -10.42 -29.78 11.52
N GLU A 100 -11.51 -30.21 10.88
CA GLU A 100 -11.66 -30.18 9.43
C GLU A 100 -11.92 -28.75 8.92
N ARG A 101 -12.78 -27.98 9.62
CA ARG A 101 -12.99 -26.55 9.32
C ARG A 101 -11.73 -25.72 9.52
N GLU A 102 -11.02 -25.94 10.62
CA GLU A 102 -9.75 -25.25 10.88
C GLU A 102 -8.71 -25.59 9.82
N ALA A 103 -8.53 -26.87 9.47
CA ALA A 103 -7.58 -27.28 8.43
C ALA A 103 -7.92 -26.68 7.06
N ARG A 104 -9.21 -26.61 6.71
CA ARG A 104 -9.68 -25.93 5.50
C ARG A 104 -9.33 -24.45 5.55
N TYR A 105 -9.72 -23.74 6.60
CA TYR A 105 -9.40 -22.33 6.77
C TYR A 105 -7.89 -22.06 6.59
N LEU A 106 -7.03 -22.86 7.24
CA LEU A 106 -5.58 -22.74 7.15
C LEU A 106 -5.04 -23.07 5.76
N ALA A 107 -5.54 -24.11 5.10
CA ALA A 107 -5.14 -24.44 3.74
C ALA A 107 -5.47 -23.30 2.78
N ARG A 108 -6.69 -22.74 2.87
CA ARG A 108 -7.10 -21.57 2.10
C ARG A 108 -6.20 -20.37 2.41
N LEU A 109 -5.92 -20.06 3.68
CA LEU A 109 -5.00 -18.99 4.06
C LEU A 109 -3.62 -19.17 3.41
N CYS A 110 -3.15 -20.42 3.34
CA CYS A 110 -1.85 -20.73 2.76
C CYS A 110 -1.82 -20.56 1.24
N VAL A 111 -2.92 -20.77 0.51
CA VAL A 111 -2.93 -20.74 -0.98
C VAL A 111 -3.70 -19.59 -1.62
N HIS A 112 -4.57 -18.90 -0.89
CA HIS A 112 -5.40 -17.84 -1.46
C HIS A 112 -4.55 -16.74 -2.08
N PRO A 113 -4.82 -16.31 -3.32
CA PRO A 113 -4.15 -15.19 -3.94
C PRO A 113 -4.13 -13.96 -3.04
N ASP A 114 -5.21 -13.59 -2.35
CA ASP A 114 -5.21 -12.40 -1.49
C ASP A 114 -4.23 -12.47 -0.29
N TYR A 115 -3.84 -13.68 0.14
CA TYR A 115 -2.84 -13.92 1.18
C TYR A 115 -1.44 -14.24 0.61
N GLN A 116 -1.38 -14.85 -0.58
CA GLN A 116 -0.16 -15.27 -1.27
C GLN A 116 0.41 -14.26 -2.26
N GLN A 117 -0.40 -13.32 -2.78
CA GLN A 117 -0.08 -12.43 -3.91
C GLN A 117 1.17 -11.58 -3.67
N TRP A 118 1.76 -11.64 -2.47
CA TRP A 118 2.88 -10.80 -2.05
C TRP A 118 4.04 -11.54 -1.38
N GLN A 119 3.87 -12.80 -0.98
CA GLN A 119 4.93 -13.56 -0.27
C GLN A 119 6.13 -13.90 -1.14
N ALA A 120 5.98 -13.85 -2.45
CA ALA A 120 7.07 -13.92 -3.42
C ALA A 120 7.09 -12.73 -4.39
N ARG A 121 6.28 -11.70 -4.11
CA ARG A 121 5.91 -10.67 -5.08
C ARG A 121 5.83 -9.32 -4.39
N TYR A 122 6.92 -8.55 -4.40
CA TYR A 122 6.71 -7.14 -4.70
C TYR A 122 6.19 -7.12 -6.15
N VAL A 123 4.86 -7.21 -6.32
CA VAL A 123 4.07 -7.34 -7.56
C VAL A 123 4.87 -7.68 -8.82
N THR A 124 4.75 -8.86 -9.44
CA THR A 124 5.24 -9.06 -10.83
C THR A 124 4.37 -8.27 -11.81
N LEU A 125 4.59 -6.96 -11.82
CA LEU A 125 4.02 -5.98 -12.73
C LEU A 125 4.41 -6.33 -14.18
N SER A 126 5.50 -7.07 -14.39
CA SER A 126 5.91 -7.58 -15.70
C SER A 126 5.19 -8.86 -16.16
N GLY A 127 4.40 -9.55 -15.31
CA GLY A 127 3.69 -10.79 -15.70
C GLY A 127 4.62 -11.90 -16.22
N SER A 128 5.91 -11.71 -16.04
CA SER A 128 6.94 -12.70 -16.28
C SER A 128 7.03 -13.58 -15.06
N SER A 129 7.18 -14.90 -15.27
CA SER A 129 7.43 -15.88 -14.22
C SER A 129 8.87 -15.76 -13.69
N ARG A 130 9.29 -14.53 -13.34
CA ARG A 130 10.58 -14.28 -12.70
C ARG A 130 10.38 -14.29 -11.20
N ILE A 131 11.16 -15.16 -10.57
CA ILE A 131 11.28 -15.25 -9.13
C ILE A 131 11.95 -13.96 -8.64
N LEU A 132 11.22 -13.09 -7.95
CA LEU A 132 11.81 -11.91 -7.32
C LEU A 132 12.80 -12.35 -6.24
N PRO A 133 13.95 -11.66 -6.12
CA PRO A 133 14.85 -11.86 -5.00
C PRO A 133 14.12 -11.59 -3.69
N GLU A 134 14.32 -12.45 -2.69
CA GLU A 134 13.80 -12.17 -1.35
C GLU A 134 14.56 -10.99 -0.77
N LEU A 135 13.82 -9.96 -0.38
CA LEU A 135 14.36 -8.77 0.25
C LEU A 135 14.30 -8.97 1.77
N THR A 136 15.46 -9.21 2.37
CA THR A 136 15.60 -9.24 3.83
C THR A 136 15.17 -7.89 4.38
N ARG A 137 14.30 -7.86 5.39
CA ARG A 137 13.83 -6.63 6.04
C ARG A 137 14.46 -6.54 7.43
N HIS A 138 14.75 -5.32 7.83
CA HIS A 138 15.12 -5.01 9.21
C HIS A 138 13.95 -4.30 9.88
N TYR A 139 13.83 -4.53 11.18
CA TYR A 139 12.79 -3.92 12.00
C TYR A 139 13.44 -3.22 13.17
N SER A 140 12.76 -2.20 13.67
CA SER A 140 13.16 -1.50 14.89
C SER A 140 12.00 -1.44 15.87
N GLU A 141 12.23 -1.90 17.09
CA GLU A 141 11.32 -1.62 18.19
C GLU A 141 11.46 -0.16 18.62
N ILE A 142 10.33 0.53 18.77
CA ILE A 142 10.31 1.92 19.20
C ILE A 142 10.17 1.97 20.72
N GLN A 143 11.27 2.30 21.40
CA GLN A 143 11.28 2.53 22.83
C GLN A 143 11.19 4.02 23.09
N VAL A 144 10.21 4.39 23.90
CA VAL A 144 9.99 5.78 24.30
C VAL A 144 10.47 5.92 25.75
N TRP A 145 11.46 6.76 25.98
CA TRP A 145 12.03 7.03 27.29
C TRP A 145 11.76 8.45 27.73
N GLY A 146 11.42 8.64 29.00
CA GLY A 146 11.18 9.94 29.59
C GLY A 146 9.86 10.57 29.14
N ASP A 147 9.45 11.57 29.91
CA ASP A 147 8.28 12.39 29.64
C ASP A 147 8.77 13.78 29.22
N GLY A 148 8.33 14.26 28.07
CA GLY A 148 8.44 15.68 27.77
C GLY A 148 9.45 16.14 26.78
N PRO A 149 10.03 17.33 27.01
CA PRO A 149 11.23 17.72 26.29
C PRO A 149 12.37 16.72 26.55
N GLN A 150 12.23 15.82 27.54
CA GLN A 150 13.11 14.67 27.78
C GLN A 150 12.66 13.39 27.05
N ARG A 151 11.52 13.39 26.35
CA ARG A 151 11.02 12.26 25.57
C ARG A 151 12.04 11.93 24.48
N GLN A 152 12.69 10.79 24.62
CA GLN A 152 13.63 10.25 23.65
C GLN A 152 13.00 9.04 22.99
N ILE A 153 13.03 9.03 21.66
CA ILE A 153 12.64 7.87 20.87
C ILE A 153 13.93 7.13 20.52
N GLN A 154 14.07 5.92 21.05
CA GLN A 154 15.14 5.01 20.72
C GLN A 154 14.61 3.92 19.79
N ARG A 155 15.30 3.73 18.67
CA ARG A 155 15.07 2.59 17.77
C ARG A 155 15.99 1.47 18.19
N VAL A 156 15.43 0.38 18.66
CA VAL A 156 16.18 -0.82 19.07
C VAL A 156 16.05 -1.86 17.97
N PRO A 157 17.15 -2.29 17.34
CA PRO A 157 17.10 -3.28 16.26
C PRO A 157 16.38 -4.56 16.67
N MET A 158 15.49 -5.02 15.80
CA MET A 158 14.73 -6.26 15.90
C MET A 158 14.94 -7.05 14.60
N PRO A 159 15.79 -8.10 14.61
CA PRO A 159 16.11 -8.86 13.40
C PRO A 159 14.91 -9.58 12.80
N ASP A 160 13.95 -9.98 13.62
CA ASP A 160 12.79 -10.77 13.21
C ASP A 160 11.51 -10.23 13.84
N ILE A 161 10.53 -9.91 12.99
CA ILE A 161 9.22 -9.44 13.42
C ILE A 161 8.47 -10.46 14.29
N ARG A 162 8.80 -11.76 14.17
CA ARG A 162 8.23 -12.83 15.01
C ARG A 162 8.61 -12.66 16.48
N ASP A 163 9.74 -12.01 16.79
CA ASP A 163 10.10 -11.70 18.18
C ASP A 163 9.07 -10.78 18.84
N ALA A 164 8.42 -9.88 18.08
CA ALA A 164 7.35 -9.05 18.60
C ALA A 164 6.12 -9.87 19.00
N LEU A 165 5.80 -10.94 18.25
CA LEU A 165 4.74 -11.89 18.62
C LEU A 165 5.06 -12.66 19.89
N ASP A 166 6.31 -12.77 20.32
CA ASP A 166 6.63 -13.44 21.57
C ASP A 166 6.64 -12.47 22.75
N ARG A 167 7.09 -11.22 22.52
CA ARG A 167 7.25 -10.20 23.56
C ARG A 167 5.98 -9.44 23.91
N TYR A 168 5.12 -9.15 22.93
CA TYR A 168 4.00 -8.22 23.10
C TYR A 168 2.65 -8.89 22.87
N PRO A 169 1.66 -8.74 23.77
CA PRO A 169 0.30 -9.23 23.53
C PRO A 169 -0.39 -8.45 22.40
N ALA A 170 -0.08 -7.16 22.27
CA ALA A 170 -0.51 -6.33 21.16
C ALA A 170 0.60 -5.38 20.71
N PHE A 171 0.75 -5.21 19.38
CA PHE A 171 1.69 -4.25 18.81
C PHE A 171 1.22 -3.73 17.44
N LEU A 172 1.80 -2.61 17.02
CA LEU A 172 1.57 -1.94 15.74
C LEU A 172 2.82 -2.05 14.86
N ILE A 173 2.63 -2.48 13.61
CA ILE A 173 3.63 -2.38 12.55
C ILE A 173 3.47 -1.04 11.84
N ALA A 174 4.44 -0.15 12.02
CA ALA A 174 4.46 1.19 11.42
C ALA A 174 5.48 1.27 10.28
N ALA A 175 5.10 1.88 9.16
CA ALA A 175 6.04 2.14 8.06
C ALA A 175 5.48 3.16 7.06
N GLN A 176 6.34 3.72 6.22
CA GLN A 176 5.94 4.56 5.08
C GLN A 176 5.03 3.78 4.08
N PRO A 177 4.22 4.46 3.25
CA PRO A 177 3.51 3.83 2.14
C PRO A 177 4.47 3.05 1.23
N GLY A 178 4.11 1.82 0.87
CA GLY A 178 4.94 0.96 0.01
C GLY A 178 6.15 0.29 0.66
N ALA A 179 6.33 0.41 1.98
CA ALA A 179 7.37 -0.31 2.74
C ALA A 179 7.08 -1.82 2.94
N GLY A 180 5.88 -2.28 2.59
CA GLY A 180 5.52 -3.71 2.63
C GLY A 180 4.87 -4.18 3.94
N LYS A 181 4.13 -3.31 4.64
CA LYS A 181 3.38 -3.66 5.87
C LYS A 181 2.45 -4.85 5.67
N THR A 182 1.59 -4.80 4.65
CA THR A 182 0.69 -5.89 4.29
C THR A 182 1.48 -7.17 3.96
N THR A 183 2.63 -7.07 3.31
CA THR A 183 3.51 -8.22 3.03
C THR A 183 4.06 -8.86 4.31
N VAL A 184 4.51 -8.04 5.28
CA VAL A 184 4.98 -8.52 6.58
C VAL A 184 3.85 -9.18 7.35
N MET A 185 2.68 -8.56 7.39
CA MET A 185 1.48 -9.10 8.01
C MET A 185 1.12 -10.46 7.36
N GLN A 186 1.06 -10.55 6.04
CA GLN A 186 0.72 -11.79 5.32
C GLN A 186 1.75 -12.89 5.60
N ARG A 187 3.03 -12.52 5.70
CA ARG A 187 4.08 -13.47 6.09
C ARG A 187 3.84 -14.01 7.50
N LEU A 188 3.50 -13.16 8.46
CA LEU A 188 3.10 -13.59 9.80
C LEU A 188 1.88 -14.53 9.75
N ALA A 189 0.87 -14.21 8.93
CA ALA A 189 -0.33 -15.03 8.77
C ALA A 189 0.01 -16.45 8.29
N LEU A 190 0.83 -16.58 7.24
CA LEU A 190 1.27 -17.89 6.75
C LEU A 190 2.13 -18.62 7.76
N ASP A 191 3.11 -17.95 8.37
CA ASP A 191 3.99 -18.59 9.35
C ASP A 191 3.18 -19.15 10.52
N GLN A 192 2.18 -18.41 11.01
CA GLN A 192 1.25 -18.89 12.03
C GLN A 192 0.35 -20.02 11.50
N ALA A 193 -0.11 -19.96 10.25
CA ALA A 193 -0.95 -21.01 9.68
C ALA A 193 -0.21 -22.34 9.50
N LEU A 194 1.03 -22.29 9.00
CA LEU A 194 1.90 -23.46 8.90
C LEU A 194 2.21 -24.02 10.29
N ALA A 195 2.57 -23.15 11.24
CA ALA A 195 2.79 -23.57 12.63
C ALA A 195 1.54 -24.23 13.24
N ARG A 196 0.34 -23.70 12.96
CA ARG A 196 -0.94 -24.27 13.42
C ARG A 196 -1.27 -25.60 12.76
N LEU A 197 -0.92 -25.78 11.48
CA LEU A 197 -1.07 -27.07 10.80
C LEU A 197 -0.11 -28.14 11.35
N HIS A 198 1.09 -27.76 11.79
CA HIS A 198 2.08 -28.66 12.39
C HIS A 198 1.83 -28.93 13.88
N ASP A 199 1.33 -27.94 14.63
CA ASP A 199 0.96 -28.08 16.04
C ASP A 199 -0.46 -27.52 16.32
N PRO A 200 -1.52 -28.30 16.01
CA PRO A 200 -2.91 -27.92 16.27
C PRO A 200 -3.28 -27.85 17.76
N ALA A 201 -2.39 -28.21 18.69
CA ALA A 201 -2.68 -28.13 20.12
C ALA A 201 -2.22 -26.80 20.71
N SER A 202 -1.02 -26.34 20.33
CA SER A 202 -0.36 -25.23 21.04
C SER A 202 -0.16 -23.98 20.17
N ALA A 203 0.01 -24.12 18.85
CA ALA A 203 0.25 -22.97 17.99
C ALA A 203 -1.01 -22.10 17.85
N ARG A 204 -0.79 -20.80 17.59
CA ARG A 204 -1.87 -19.81 17.48
C ARG A 204 -2.56 -19.93 16.12
N LEU A 205 -3.88 -19.88 16.12
CA LEU A 205 -4.69 -19.77 14.92
C LEU A 205 -4.65 -18.31 14.42
N PRO A 206 -4.09 -18.03 13.22
CA PRO A 206 -4.17 -16.69 12.65
C PRO A 206 -5.61 -16.34 12.29
N LEU A 207 -6.01 -15.09 12.54
CA LEU A 207 -7.25 -14.51 12.04
C LEU A 207 -6.91 -13.19 11.36
N TRP A 208 -6.90 -13.19 10.03
CA TRP A 208 -6.66 -11.99 9.24
C TRP A 208 -7.94 -11.17 9.09
N VAL A 209 -7.89 -9.88 9.41
CA VAL A 209 -8.99 -8.95 9.19
C VAL A 209 -8.47 -7.63 8.65
N ARG A 210 -9.25 -6.96 7.80
CA ARG A 210 -8.95 -5.61 7.31
C ARG A 210 -9.85 -4.60 7.98
N LEU A 211 -9.27 -3.59 8.60
CA LEU A 211 -10.03 -2.62 9.39
C LEU A 211 -10.96 -1.74 8.54
N ALA A 212 -10.68 -1.60 7.25
CA ALA A 212 -11.58 -0.96 6.28
C ALA A 212 -12.96 -1.65 6.17
N ALA A 213 -13.02 -2.96 6.44
CA ALA A 213 -14.24 -3.74 6.37
C ALA A 213 -15.14 -3.56 7.60
N GLN A 214 -14.65 -2.96 8.70
CA GLN A 214 -15.45 -2.70 9.90
C GLN A 214 -16.51 -1.62 9.60
N LYS A 215 -17.78 -1.92 9.88
CA LYS A 215 -18.86 -0.96 9.67
C LYS A 215 -18.82 0.13 10.75
N PRO A 216 -19.35 1.35 10.49
CA PRO A 216 -19.26 2.47 11.43
C PRO A 216 -19.80 2.18 12.83
N GLU A 217 -20.88 1.40 12.94
CA GLU A 217 -21.54 1.08 14.21
C GLU A 217 -21.10 -0.27 14.81
N GLU A 218 -20.22 -1.02 14.14
CA GLU A 218 -19.73 -2.31 14.66
C GLU A 218 -18.59 -2.06 15.66
N SER A 219 -18.73 -2.60 16.86
CA SER A 219 -17.61 -2.71 17.82
C SER A 219 -16.54 -3.70 17.32
N PRO A 220 -15.30 -3.66 17.83
CA PRO A 220 -14.26 -4.63 17.49
C PRO A 220 -14.71 -6.09 17.66
N HIS A 221 -15.47 -6.39 18.72
CA HIS A 221 -15.97 -7.73 18.96
C HIS A 221 -16.99 -8.16 17.90
N GLU A 222 -18.00 -7.33 17.60
CA GLU A 222 -19.01 -7.64 16.58
C GLU A 222 -18.38 -7.80 15.19
N PHE A 223 -17.40 -6.96 14.88
CA PHE A 223 -16.62 -7.06 13.66
C PHE A 223 -15.90 -8.42 13.58
N LEU A 224 -15.17 -8.81 14.63
CA LEU A 224 -14.48 -10.10 14.67
C LEU A 224 -15.45 -11.29 14.60
N VAL A 225 -16.64 -11.21 15.21
CA VAL A 225 -17.68 -12.25 15.09
C VAL A 225 -18.17 -12.38 13.65
N ARG A 226 -18.38 -11.25 12.96
CA ARG A 226 -18.74 -11.26 11.53
C ARG A 226 -17.63 -11.86 10.68
N MET A 227 -16.38 -11.47 10.91
CA MET A 227 -15.24 -12.05 10.18
C MET A 227 -15.08 -13.54 10.49
N TRP A 228 -15.24 -13.97 11.75
CA TRP A 228 -15.24 -15.38 12.13
C TRP A 228 -16.32 -16.18 11.40
N ARG A 229 -17.52 -15.62 11.24
CA ARG A 229 -18.59 -16.25 10.45
C ARG A 229 -18.21 -16.39 8.97
N LEU A 230 -17.66 -15.34 8.37
CA LEU A 230 -17.29 -15.33 6.95
C LEU A 230 -16.13 -16.29 6.66
N GLU A 231 -15.14 -16.32 7.54
CA GLU A 231 -13.94 -17.15 7.41
C GLU A 231 -14.18 -18.61 7.84
N ASN A 232 -15.18 -18.85 8.70
CA ASN A 232 -15.60 -20.13 9.26
C ASN A 232 -14.46 -21.03 9.80
N PRO A 233 -13.59 -20.53 10.71
CA PRO A 233 -12.41 -21.28 11.13
C PRO A 233 -12.69 -22.31 12.27
N GLY A 234 -13.85 -22.29 12.93
CA GLY A 234 -14.14 -23.06 14.16
C GLY A 234 -15.41 -23.92 14.11
N SER A 235 -15.76 -24.67 15.18
CA SER A 235 -17.13 -24.84 15.72
C SER A 235 -18.40 -25.20 14.88
N PRO A 236 -19.27 -26.19 15.20
CA PRO A 236 -20.66 -26.21 14.70
C PRO A 236 -21.61 -25.30 15.52
N GLY A 237 -21.09 -24.26 16.17
CA GLY A 237 -21.80 -23.41 17.13
C GLY A 237 -22.24 -22.07 16.53
N THR A 238 -22.56 -21.11 17.39
CA THR A 238 -22.71 -19.73 16.94
C THR A 238 -21.31 -19.08 16.84
N PRO A 239 -21.02 -18.30 15.78
CA PRO A 239 -19.72 -17.64 15.61
C PRO A 239 -19.26 -16.83 16.82
N GLU A 240 -20.21 -16.23 17.54
CA GLU A 240 -19.97 -15.49 18.78
C GLU A 240 -19.40 -16.37 19.90
N THR A 241 -20.03 -17.53 20.14
CA THR A 241 -19.58 -18.46 21.19
C THR A 241 -18.22 -19.05 20.84
N GLU A 242 -17.98 -19.33 19.56
CA GLU A 242 -16.73 -19.91 19.08
C GLU A 242 -15.56 -18.94 19.20
N LEU A 243 -15.75 -17.70 18.74
CA LEU A 243 -14.74 -16.66 18.88
C LEU A 243 -14.42 -16.43 20.36
N LEU A 244 -15.45 -16.35 21.21
CA LEU A 244 -15.26 -16.18 22.65
C LEU A 244 -14.45 -17.34 23.26
N GLN A 245 -14.77 -18.59 22.91
CA GLN A 245 -14.01 -19.75 23.36
C GLN A 245 -12.56 -19.75 22.85
N ALA A 246 -12.35 -19.33 21.60
CA ALA A 246 -11.02 -19.23 21.02
C ALA A 246 -10.17 -18.14 21.69
N LEU A 247 -10.77 -16.97 21.96
CA LEU A 247 -10.17 -15.88 22.73
C LEU A 247 -9.83 -16.34 24.16
N GLN A 248 -10.77 -16.96 24.87
CA GLN A 248 -10.53 -17.49 26.22
C GLN A 248 -9.46 -18.60 26.24
N GLY A 249 -9.35 -19.36 25.14
CA GLY A 249 -8.32 -20.36 24.95
C GLY A 249 -6.91 -19.80 24.81
N GLY A 250 -6.75 -18.49 24.58
CA GLY A 250 -5.45 -17.82 24.50
C GLY A 250 -4.61 -18.23 23.28
N ARG A 251 -5.25 -18.61 22.18
CA ARG A 251 -4.59 -19.21 21.01
C ARG A 251 -4.89 -18.50 19.69
N LEU A 252 -5.36 -17.25 19.71
CA LEU A 252 -5.55 -16.47 18.49
C LEU A 252 -4.37 -15.57 18.19
N CYS A 253 -4.04 -15.42 16.92
CA CYS A 253 -3.18 -14.35 16.40
C CYS A 253 -4.02 -13.50 15.45
N ILE A 254 -4.60 -12.42 15.97
CA ILE A 254 -5.49 -11.54 15.21
C ILE A 254 -4.62 -10.50 14.50
N LEU A 255 -4.70 -10.47 13.18
CA LEU A 255 -3.90 -9.63 12.30
C LEU A 255 -4.83 -8.58 11.67
N CYS A 256 -4.87 -7.38 12.24
CA CYS A 256 -5.68 -6.24 11.81
C CYS A 256 -4.89 -5.33 10.85
N ASP A 257 -5.08 -5.53 9.55
CA ASP A 257 -4.38 -4.76 8.52
C ASP A 257 -5.04 -3.40 8.23
N ALA A 258 -4.18 -2.41 7.97
CA ALA A 258 -4.48 -1.09 7.44
C ALA A 258 -5.42 -0.24 8.30
N LEU A 259 -5.01 0.09 9.53
CA LEU A 259 -5.71 1.06 10.39
C LEU A 259 -5.90 2.41 9.69
N ASN A 260 -4.91 2.86 8.91
CA ASN A 260 -4.99 4.10 8.12
C ASN A 260 -6.00 4.04 6.95
N GLU A 261 -6.48 2.85 6.58
CA GLU A 261 -7.54 2.66 5.58
C GLU A 261 -8.92 2.47 6.24
N ALA A 262 -8.98 2.50 7.58
CA ALA A 262 -10.25 2.48 8.29
C ALA A 262 -11.07 3.72 7.95
N ARG A 263 -12.39 3.54 7.88
CA ARG A 263 -13.38 4.60 7.69
C ARG A 263 -13.14 5.76 8.68
N ARG A 264 -13.13 7.01 8.20
CA ARG A 264 -12.81 8.19 9.01
C ARG A 264 -13.93 8.55 10.00
N GLU A 265 -15.15 8.16 9.70
CA GLU A 265 -16.29 8.35 10.58
C GLU A 265 -16.06 7.59 11.89
N ARG A 266 -16.20 8.31 13.00
CA ARG A 266 -15.95 7.79 14.36
C ARG A 266 -14.53 7.21 14.55
N TYR A 267 -13.54 7.62 13.75
CA TYR A 267 -12.18 7.05 13.81
C TYR A 267 -11.57 7.11 15.22
N VAL A 268 -11.70 8.25 15.92
CA VAL A 268 -11.18 8.42 17.29
C VAL A 268 -11.84 7.44 18.26
N GLU A 269 -13.16 7.32 18.19
CA GLU A 269 -13.94 6.42 19.05
C GLU A 269 -13.60 4.96 18.76
N ARG A 270 -13.59 4.56 17.49
CA ARG A 270 -13.21 3.21 17.05
C ARG A 270 -11.80 2.84 17.49
N THR A 271 -10.86 3.78 17.41
CA THR A 271 -9.49 3.51 17.83
C THR A 271 -9.39 3.39 19.35
N ALA A 272 -10.20 4.11 20.10
CA ALA A 272 -10.36 3.88 21.54
C ALA A 272 -10.99 2.51 21.84
N GLU A 273 -12.02 2.08 21.10
CA GLU A 273 -12.60 0.75 21.26
C GLU A 273 -11.59 -0.38 20.98
N TRP A 274 -10.73 -0.23 19.96
CA TRP A 274 -9.65 -1.17 19.68
C TRP A 274 -8.55 -1.15 20.74
N ARG A 275 -8.25 0.01 21.34
CA ARG A 275 -7.34 0.12 22.50
C ARG A 275 -7.91 -0.65 23.67
N ASP A 276 -9.17 -0.41 24.03
CA ASP A 276 -9.84 -1.09 25.13
C ASP A 276 -9.90 -2.61 24.89
N PHE A 277 -10.14 -3.04 23.64
CA PHE A 277 -10.08 -4.44 23.25
C PHE A 277 -8.67 -5.05 23.39
N ALA A 278 -7.63 -4.30 23.00
CA ALA A 278 -6.23 -4.73 23.15
C ALA A 278 -5.82 -4.85 24.63
N GLU A 279 -6.25 -3.92 25.47
CA GLU A 279 -6.02 -3.95 26.93
C GLU A 279 -6.74 -5.12 27.61
N ALA A 280 -7.96 -5.44 27.16
CA ALA A 280 -8.76 -6.54 27.69
C ALA A 280 -8.45 -7.92 27.05
N LEU A 281 -7.45 -8.01 26.17
CA LEU A 281 -7.16 -9.22 25.41
C LEU A 281 -6.75 -10.38 26.34
N PRO A 282 -7.43 -11.54 26.31
CA PRO A 282 -7.06 -12.66 27.17
C PRO A 282 -5.63 -13.16 26.90
N THR A 283 -4.95 -13.59 27.96
CA THR A 283 -3.55 -14.03 27.91
C THR A 283 -3.33 -15.15 26.89
N GLY A 284 -2.24 -15.06 26.12
CA GLY A 284 -1.85 -16.05 25.12
C GLY A 284 -2.19 -15.62 23.68
N ASN A 285 -3.28 -14.86 23.50
CA ASN A 285 -3.62 -14.28 22.21
C ASN A 285 -2.60 -13.21 21.79
N ARG A 286 -2.59 -12.89 20.50
CA ARG A 286 -1.84 -11.79 19.90
C ARG A 286 -2.75 -10.92 19.05
N LEU A 287 -2.52 -9.62 19.10
CA LEU A 287 -3.22 -8.63 18.30
C LEU A 287 -2.20 -7.74 17.59
N VAL A 288 -2.15 -7.81 16.27
CA VAL A 288 -1.20 -7.05 15.45
C VAL A 288 -1.96 -6.07 14.60
N PHE A 289 -1.56 -4.81 14.66
CA PHE A 289 -2.09 -3.76 13.80
C PHE A 289 -1.06 -3.39 12.74
N SER A 290 -1.51 -2.82 11.61
CA SER A 290 -0.62 -2.11 10.69
C SER A 290 -1.13 -0.69 10.40
N CYS A 291 -0.23 0.30 10.35
CA CYS A 291 -0.58 1.69 10.04
C CYS A 291 0.57 2.43 9.34
N ARG A 292 0.28 3.55 8.69
CA ARG A 292 1.30 4.46 8.19
C ARG A 292 1.89 5.25 9.36
N THR A 293 3.22 5.41 9.39
CA THR A 293 3.90 6.17 10.45
C THR A 293 3.39 7.62 10.56
N GLN A 294 2.95 8.22 9.45
CA GLN A 294 2.44 9.59 9.40
C GLN A 294 1.01 9.72 9.94
N ASP A 295 0.25 8.62 9.93
CA ASP A 295 -1.17 8.61 10.28
C ASP A 295 -1.41 8.14 11.72
N TYR A 296 -0.38 7.65 12.41
CA TYR A 296 -0.48 7.13 13.77
C TYR A 296 0.12 8.10 14.79
N SER A 297 -0.70 8.51 15.76
CA SER A 297 -0.35 9.46 16.83
C SER A 297 -0.22 8.79 18.21
N GLY A 298 -0.27 7.46 18.29
CA GLY A 298 -0.19 6.72 19.55
C GLY A 298 -1.53 6.32 20.15
N GLU A 299 -2.64 6.52 19.43
CA GLU A 299 -4.00 6.34 19.91
C GLU A 299 -4.41 4.90 20.25
N LEU A 300 -3.67 3.87 19.81
CA LEU A 300 -3.92 2.48 20.23
C LEU A 300 -3.19 2.11 21.54
N ALA A 301 -2.26 2.95 22.02
CA ALA A 301 -1.44 2.70 23.21
C ALA A 301 -0.71 1.32 23.24
N VAL A 302 -0.46 0.72 22.07
CA VAL A 302 0.29 -0.53 21.92
C VAL A 302 1.76 -0.28 21.55
N GLN A 303 2.61 -1.29 21.75
CA GLN A 303 4.01 -1.25 21.34
C GLN A 303 4.14 -1.00 19.83
N GLN A 304 5.10 -0.18 19.41
CA GLN A 304 5.36 0.09 18.00
C GLN A 304 6.61 -0.65 17.52
N VAL A 305 6.51 -1.27 16.35
CA VAL A 305 7.60 -1.87 15.59
C VAL A 305 7.63 -1.23 14.21
N GLU A 306 8.71 -0.54 13.88
CA GLU A 306 8.91 0.08 12.57
C GLU A 306 9.56 -0.92 11.59
N ILE A 307 9.11 -0.91 10.33
CA ILE A 307 9.87 -1.52 9.23
C ILE A 307 10.92 -0.51 8.82
N ASP A 308 12.19 -0.87 8.92
CA ASP A 308 13.28 0.02 8.59
C ASP A 308 13.33 0.28 7.07
N PRO A 309 13.73 1.49 6.64
CA PRO A 309 14.05 1.76 5.24
C PRO A 309 15.16 0.81 4.76
N LEU A 310 15.15 0.46 3.48
CA LEU A 310 16.24 -0.34 2.92
C LEU A 310 17.57 0.42 3.03
N THR A 311 18.59 -0.33 3.44
CA THR A 311 19.99 0.09 3.41
C THR A 311 20.51 0.09 1.97
N ASP A 312 21.61 0.77 1.76
CA ASP A 312 22.28 0.88 0.47
C ASP A 312 22.71 -0.52 -0.03
N ASP A 313 23.26 -1.34 0.88
CA ASP A 313 23.62 -2.73 0.60
C ASP A 313 22.41 -3.59 0.18
N GLN A 314 21.24 -3.40 0.82
CA GLN A 314 20.01 -4.11 0.44
C GLN A 314 19.49 -3.68 -0.94
N ILE A 315 19.68 -2.40 -1.30
CA ILE A 315 19.30 -1.87 -2.62
C ILE A 315 20.19 -2.47 -3.71
N GLU A 316 21.52 -2.47 -3.51
CA GLU A 316 22.48 -3.02 -4.45
C GLU A 316 22.29 -4.54 -4.62
N ASP A 317 22.19 -5.29 -3.52
CA ASP A 317 21.97 -6.73 -3.55
C ASP A 317 20.68 -7.11 -4.28
N PHE A 318 19.59 -6.38 -4.02
CA PHE A 318 18.33 -6.58 -4.75
C PHE A 318 18.49 -6.30 -6.25
N ALA A 319 19.15 -5.21 -6.62
CA ALA A 319 19.39 -4.86 -8.02
C ALA A 319 20.24 -5.93 -8.74
N CYS A 320 21.32 -6.41 -8.13
CA CYS A 320 22.17 -7.48 -8.66
C CYS A 320 21.40 -8.78 -8.85
N ARG A 321 20.60 -9.19 -7.87
CA ARG A 321 19.79 -10.41 -8.00
C ARG A 321 18.67 -10.27 -9.03
N TYR A 322 18.15 -9.06 -9.25
CA TYR A 322 17.05 -8.83 -10.19
C TYR A 322 17.52 -8.64 -11.64
N LEU A 323 18.57 -7.84 -11.85
CA LEU A 323 19.09 -7.44 -13.17
C LEU A 323 20.29 -8.30 -13.63
N GLY A 324 20.87 -9.08 -12.72
CA GLY A 324 22.18 -9.73 -12.88
C GLY A 324 23.31 -8.81 -12.40
N ASP A 325 24.36 -9.40 -11.83
CA ASP A 325 25.44 -8.69 -11.10
C ASP A 325 25.99 -7.45 -11.83
N GLN A 326 26.32 -7.58 -13.12
CA GLN A 326 26.91 -6.47 -13.89
C GLN A 326 25.94 -5.29 -14.08
N VAL A 327 24.68 -5.59 -14.41
CA VAL A 327 23.67 -4.55 -14.66
C VAL A 327 23.18 -3.97 -13.35
N GLY A 328 23.06 -4.78 -12.29
CA GLY A 328 22.72 -4.33 -10.94
C GLY A 328 23.76 -3.38 -10.35
N ALA A 329 25.05 -3.67 -10.51
CA ALA A 329 26.12 -2.77 -10.08
C ALA A 329 26.11 -1.44 -10.86
N ALA A 330 25.81 -1.49 -12.18
CA ALA A 330 25.67 -0.28 -12.99
C ALA A 330 24.45 0.56 -12.56
N PHE A 331 23.32 -0.09 -12.26
CA PHE A 331 22.13 0.56 -11.68
C PHE A 331 22.45 1.24 -10.36
N TRP A 332 23.16 0.55 -9.45
CA TRP A 332 23.53 1.11 -8.15
C TRP A 332 24.43 2.34 -8.29
N THR A 333 25.44 2.26 -9.16
CA THR A 333 26.33 3.39 -9.47
C THR A 333 25.54 4.56 -10.03
N ASP A 334 24.62 4.31 -10.98
CA ASP A 334 23.76 5.36 -11.53
C ASP A 334 22.92 6.05 -10.45
N LEU A 335 22.19 5.26 -9.65
CA LEU A 335 21.30 5.75 -8.61
C LEU A 335 22.04 6.55 -7.53
N SER A 336 23.18 6.05 -7.07
CA SER A 336 23.95 6.67 -5.97
C SER A 336 24.73 7.92 -6.40
N ASP A 337 25.26 7.96 -7.62
CA ASP A 337 26.08 9.09 -8.08
C ASP A 337 25.25 10.22 -8.72
N ARG A 338 24.11 9.91 -9.35
CA ARG A 338 23.41 10.85 -10.26
C ARG A 338 21.98 11.18 -9.85
N HIS A 339 21.41 10.48 -8.86
CA HIS A 339 19.98 10.58 -8.54
C HIS A 339 19.69 10.80 -7.05
N ASP A 340 20.17 11.90 -6.49
CA ASP A 340 19.95 12.32 -5.09
C ASP A 340 18.46 12.36 -4.67
N THR A 341 17.55 12.63 -5.61
CA THR A 341 16.10 12.67 -5.34
C THR A 341 15.43 11.30 -5.42
N LEU A 342 15.99 10.35 -6.18
CA LEU A 342 15.45 9.00 -6.29
C LEU A 342 16.04 8.04 -5.26
N LEU A 343 17.32 8.20 -4.87
CA LEU A 343 17.96 7.33 -3.89
C LEU A 343 17.17 7.22 -2.57
N PRO A 344 16.65 8.31 -1.97
CA PRO A 344 15.80 8.21 -0.78
C PRO A 344 14.51 7.41 -1.03
N LEU A 345 13.96 7.46 -2.25
CA LEU A 345 12.76 6.72 -2.62
C LEU A 345 13.06 5.22 -2.77
N ALA A 346 14.23 4.86 -3.31
CA ALA A 346 14.67 3.47 -3.45
C ALA A 346 14.76 2.72 -2.10
N ARG A 347 14.84 3.45 -0.98
CA ARG A 347 14.71 2.85 0.36
C ARG A 347 13.34 2.26 0.66
N THR A 348 12.34 2.55 -0.18
CA THR A 348 11.02 1.92 -0.17
C THR A 348 10.97 0.86 -1.27
N PRO A 349 10.67 -0.41 -0.97
CA PRO A 349 10.87 -1.45 -1.98
C PRO A 349 9.94 -1.36 -3.19
N PHE A 350 8.78 -0.72 -3.09
CA PHE A 350 7.92 -0.46 -4.27
C PHE A 350 8.64 0.43 -5.29
N TYR A 351 9.31 1.47 -4.81
CA TYR A 351 10.10 2.38 -5.63
C TYR A 351 11.31 1.69 -6.22
N LEU A 352 12.07 0.96 -5.40
CA LEU A 352 13.22 0.19 -5.87
C LEU A 352 12.81 -0.75 -7.01
N LYS A 353 11.68 -1.43 -6.84
CA LYS A 353 11.15 -2.31 -7.88
C LYS A 353 10.85 -1.57 -9.18
N MET A 354 10.11 -0.46 -9.12
CA MET A 354 9.83 0.35 -10.31
C MET A 354 11.12 0.81 -10.99
N MET A 355 12.13 1.21 -10.20
CA MET A 355 13.42 1.65 -10.72
C MET A 355 14.20 0.54 -11.42
N VAL A 356 14.27 -0.67 -10.86
CA VAL A 356 14.96 -1.78 -11.52
C VAL A 356 14.21 -2.25 -12.78
N GLU A 357 12.87 -2.25 -12.77
CA GLU A 357 12.07 -2.56 -13.96
C GLU A 357 12.26 -1.50 -15.06
N GLU A 358 12.37 -0.23 -14.69
CA GLU A 358 12.66 0.86 -15.62
C GLU A 358 14.05 0.69 -16.24
N TYR A 359 15.05 0.51 -15.38
CA TYR A 359 16.45 0.41 -15.79
C TYR A 359 16.73 -0.82 -16.66
N GLN A 360 16.02 -1.93 -16.44
CA GLN A 360 16.20 -3.15 -17.22
C GLN A 360 15.96 -2.93 -18.73
N GLU A 361 15.01 -2.08 -19.09
CA GLU A 361 14.64 -1.84 -20.49
C GLU A 361 15.45 -0.68 -21.09
N ASP A 362 15.61 0.42 -20.34
CA ASP A 362 16.15 1.67 -20.89
C ASP A 362 17.64 1.88 -20.56
N GLY A 363 18.18 1.15 -19.58
CA GLY A 363 19.58 1.26 -19.15
C GLY A 363 19.93 2.55 -18.41
N HIS A 364 18.93 3.38 -18.06
CA HIS A 364 19.09 4.61 -17.31
C HIS A 364 17.85 4.91 -16.45
N LEU A 365 18.02 5.64 -15.34
CA LEU A 365 16.89 6.13 -14.55
C LEU A 365 16.37 7.49 -15.03
N PRO A 366 15.05 7.77 -14.91
CA PRO A 366 14.53 9.10 -15.16
C PRO A 366 15.01 10.08 -14.09
N GLN A 367 15.16 11.36 -14.42
CA GLN A 367 15.51 12.39 -13.42
C GLN A 367 14.34 12.77 -12.50
N VAL A 368 13.10 12.52 -12.93
CA VAL A 368 11.88 12.97 -12.24
C VAL A 368 11.07 11.77 -11.75
N ARG A 369 10.72 11.77 -10.47
CA ARG A 369 9.89 10.72 -9.81
C ARG A 369 8.61 10.42 -10.59
N ALA A 370 7.92 11.43 -11.10
CA ALA A 370 6.67 11.23 -11.83
C ALA A 370 6.85 10.47 -13.17
N ARG A 371 8.01 10.63 -13.83
CA ARG A 371 8.32 9.88 -15.05
C ARG A 371 8.57 8.40 -14.78
N LEU A 372 9.08 8.08 -13.59
CA LEU A 372 9.20 6.69 -13.15
C LEU A 372 7.83 6.00 -13.14
N PHE A 373 6.77 6.69 -12.65
CA PHE A 373 5.41 6.15 -12.71
C PHE A 373 4.87 6.07 -14.14
N ALA A 374 5.15 7.07 -14.98
CA ALA A 374 4.69 7.08 -16.36
C ALA A 374 5.25 5.93 -17.18
N GLY A 375 6.57 5.74 -17.19
CA GLY A 375 7.21 4.63 -17.89
C GLY A 375 6.76 3.27 -17.32
N PHE A 376 6.65 3.20 -15.99
CA PHE A 376 6.20 1.99 -15.32
C PHE A 376 4.75 1.59 -15.71
N VAL A 377 3.80 2.53 -15.74
CA VAL A 377 2.41 2.28 -16.16
C VAL A 377 2.30 1.98 -17.66
N GLU A 378 3.08 2.68 -18.49
CA GLU A 378 3.13 2.40 -19.93
C GLU A 378 3.57 0.95 -20.21
N LYS A 379 4.55 0.45 -19.45
CA LYS A 379 5.00 -0.95 -19.53
C LYS A 379 3.90 -1.94 -19.16
N LEU A 380 3.11 -1.63 -18.12
CA LEU A 380 1.96 -2.46 -17.72
C LEU A 380 0.93 -2.58 -18.85
N PHE A 381 0.57 -1.46 -19.48
CA PHE A 381 -0.37 -1.46 -20.60
C PHE A 381 0.21 -2.13 -21.84
N GLY A 382 1.46 -1.83 -22.20
CA GLY A 382 2.14 -2.42 -23.36
C GLY A 382 2.31 -3.94 -23.26
N ARG A 383 2.47 -4.46 -22.04
CA ARG A 383 2.41 -5.90 -21.77
C ARG A 383 1.04 -6.49 -22.09
N GLU A 384 -0.04 -5.89 -21.58
CA GLU A 384 -1.40 -6.42 -21.77
C GLU A 384 -1.84 -6.28 -23.24
N ALA A 385 -1.44 -5.22 -23.93
CA ALA A 385 -1.69 -5.03 -25.36
C ALA A 385 -1.19 -6.20 -26.22
N ARG A 386 -0.03 -6.79 -25.85
CA ARG A 386 0.58 -7.92 -26.57
C ARG A 386 -0.25 -9.21 -26.49
N ARG A 387 -1.15 -9.33 -25.52
CA ARG A 387 -2.02 -10.50 -25.33
C ARG A 387 -3.26 -10.50 -26.24
N ARG A 388 -3.52 -9.40 -26.98
CA ARG A 388 -4.56 -9.26 -28.03
C ARG A 388 -5.97 -9.65 -27.57
N HIS A 389 -6.44 -9.05 -26.49
CA HIS A 389 -7.80 -9.28 -25.98
C HIS A 389 -8.89 -8.79 -26.94
N PRO A 390 -10.03 -9.50 -27.08
CA PRO A 390 -11.14 -9.06 -27.94
C PRO A 390 -11.77 -7.73 -27.51
N ASP A 391 -11.76 -7.45 -26.20
CA ASP A 391 -12.29 -6.25 -25.56
C ASP A 391 -11.18 -5.22 -25.25
N TRP A 392 -10.04 -5.30 -25.94
CA TRP A 392 -8.92 -4.39 -25.71
C TRP A 392 -9.31 -2.93 -25.96
N ILE A 393 -9.16 -2.12 -24.92
CA ILE A 393 -9.28 -0.66 -24.98
C ILE A 393 -7.88 -0.10 -25.21
N GLU A 394 -7.72 0.94 -26.02
CA GLU A 394 -6.40 1.53 -26.22
C GLU A 394 -5.80 2.10 -24.91
N PRO A 395 -4.47 2.00 -24.68
CA PRO A 395 -3.84 2.40 -23.42
C PRO A 395 -4.18 3.81 -22.94
N ALA A 396 -4.21 4.80 -23.85
CA ALA A 396 -4.51 6.18 -23.50
C ALA A 396 -5.93 6.33 -22.93
N ALA A 397 -6.90 5.61 -23.50
CA ALA A 397 -8.28 5.63 -23.01
C ALA A 397 -8.41 4.90 -21.67
N GLN A 398 -7.74 3.76 -21.49
CA GLN A 398 -7.66 3.09 -20.19
C GLN A 398 -7.04 3.99 -19.12
N HIS A 399 -5.96 4.69 -19.46
CA HIS A 399 -5.27 5.61 -18.56
C HIS A 399 -6.19 6.73 -18.08
N LEU A 400 -6.92 7.37 -18.99
CA LEU A 400 -7.86 8.45 -18.64
C LEU A 400 -9.02 7.94 -17.79
N ALA A 401 -9.61 6.80 -18.13
CA ALA A 401 -10.70 6.22 -17.33
C ALA A 401 -10.23 5.89 -15.89
N LEU A 402 -9.04 5.29 -15.75
CA LEU A 402 -8.46 5.03 -14.44
C LEU A 402 -8.05 6.29 -13.69
N SER A 403 -7.66 7.36 -14.40
CA SER A 403 -7.36 8.66 -13.81
C SER A 403 -8.60 9.27 -13.14
N GLN A 404 -9.75 9.22 -13.80
CA GLN A 404 -11.02 9.67 -13.23
C GLN A 404 -11.44 8.85 -12.00
N LEU A 405 -11.33 7.52 -12.07
CA LEU A 405 -11.59 6.64 -10.92
C LEU A 405 -10.67 6.98 -9.74
N ALA A 406 -9.37 7.15 -9.99
CA ALA A 406 -8.39 7.48 -8.95
C ALA A 406 -8.65 8.84 -8.30
N TYR A 407 -9.01 9.85 -9.10
CA TYR A 407 -9.37 11.17 -8.59
C TYR A 407 -10.64 11.12 -7.74
N ALA A 408 -11.67 10.39 -8.18
CA ALA A 408 -12.89 10.19 -7.42
C ALA A 408 -12.61 9.50 -6.08
N LEU A 409 -11.78 8.45 -6.08
CA LEU A 409 -11.30 7.78 -4.86
C LEU A 409 -10.56 8.75 -3.93
N GLN A 410 -9.65 9.56 -4.48
CA GLN A 410 -8.89 10.56 -3.71
C GLN A 410 -9.81 11.62 -3.10
N ALA A 411 -10.81 12.08 -3.85
CA ALA A 411 -11.76 13.11 -3.44
C ALA A 411 -12.71 12.65 -2.34
N MET A 412 -13.07 11.36 -2.29
CA MET A 412 -13.86 10.83 -1.17
C MET A 412 -13.13 10.95 0.16
N GLY A 413 -11.79 10.87 0.17
CA GLY A 413 -10.99 10.98 1.38
C GLY A 413 -11.22 9.86 2.41
N GLU A 414 -11.94 8.79 2.04
CA GLU A 414 -12.33 7.68 2.89
C GLU A 414 -11.82 6.35 2.30
N GLY A 415 -10.88 5.70 2.98
CA GLY A 415 -10.33 4.41 2.56
C GLY A 415 -9.61 4.45 1.19
N THR A 416 -9.15 3.29 0.75
CA THR A 416 -8.59 3.09 -0.61
C THR A 416 -9.36 2.01 -1.37
N GLU A 417 -10.50 1.58 -0.84
CA GLU A 417 -11.30 0.46 -1.32
C GLU A 417 -12.77 0.84 -1.35
N VAL A 418 -13.43 0.50 -2.45
CA VAL A 418 -14.83 0.83 -2.75
C VAL A 418 -15.57 -0.44 -3.18
N SER A 419 -16.91 -0.42 -3.14
CA SER A 419 -17.67 -1.50 -3.75
C SER A 419 -17.46 -1.53 -5.26
N ARG A 420 -17.58 -2.71 -5.87
CA ARG A 420 -17.57 -2.85 -7.33
C ARG A 420 -18.63 -1.98 -8.01
N GLU A 421 -19.83 -1.88 -7.42
CA GLU A 421 -20.92 -1.04 -7.90
C GLU A 421 -20.50 0.43 -7.97
N TRP A 422 -19.94 0.96 -6.88
CA TRP A 422 -19.44 2.34 -6.86
C TRP A 422 -18.34 2.56 -7.90
N ALA A 423 -17.42 1.60 -8.06
CA ALA A 423 -16.34 1.70 -9.04
C ALA A 423 -16.86 1.71 -10.49
N LEU A 424 -17.90 0.94 -10.79
CA LEU A 424 -18.57 0.96 -12.09
C LEU A 424 -19.24 2.32 -12.36
N ASP A 425 -19.92 2.87 -11.37
CA ASP A 425 -20.60 4.17 -11.46
C ASP A 425 -19.61 5.35 -11.60
N ALA A 426 -18.45 5.25 -10.93
CA ALA A 426 -17.40 6.28 -10.97
C ALA A 426 -16.57 6.24 -12.26
N LEU A 427 -16.60 5.13 -13.00
CA LEU A 427 -15.86 4.98 -14.25
C LEU A 427 -16.65 5.57 -15.43
N PRO A 428 -16.00 6.33 -16.32
CA PRO A 428 -16.68 6.89 -17.48
C PRO A 428 -16.93 5.82 -18.55
N GLU A 429 -18.13 5.79 -19.13
CA GLU A 429 -18.46 4.95 -20.31
C GLU A 429 -17.67 5.33 -21.57
N ARG A 430 -17.18 6.58 -21.64
CA ARG A 430 -16.38 7.11 -22.73
C ARG A 430 -15.40 8.15 -22.22
N VAL A 431 -14.23 8.24 -22.85
CA VAL A 431 -13.24 9.29 -22.58
C VAL A 431 -12.89 10.04 -23.86
N THR A 432 -12.51 11.31 -23.72
CA THR A 432 -11.98 12.12 -24.81
C THR A 432 -10.47 12.14 -24.74
N LEU A 433 -9.80 11.65 -25.78
CA LEU A 433 -8.35 11.68 -25.88
C LEU A 433 -7.85 13.12 -26.10
N PRO A 434 -6.56 13.43 -25.84
CA PRO A 434 -5.98 14.75 -26.11
C PRO A 434 -6.13 15.21 -27.57
N ALA A 435 -6.21 14.28 -28.52
CA ALA A 435 -6.44 14.58 -29.94
C ALA A 435 -7.90 14.95 -30.27
N GLY A 436 -8.83 14.80 -29.32
CA GLY A 436 -10.25 15.06 -29.46
C GLY A 436 -11.09 13.80 -29.77
N ASP A 437 -10.46 12.66 -30.02
CA ASP A 437 -11.17 11.40 -30.31
C ASP A 437 -11.93 10.91 -29.07
N ILE A 438 -13.19 10.50 -29.27
CA ILE A 438 -14.02 9.91 -28.21
C ILE A 438 -13.93 8.39 -28.31
N VAL A 439 -13.44 7.75 -27.25
CA VAL A 439 -13.21 6.32 -27.19
C VAL A 439 -14.16 5.68 -26.18
N SER A 440 -14.75 4.54 -26.53
CA SER A 440 -15.60 3.79 -25.61
C SER A 440 -14.76 3.10 -24.54
N THR A 441 -15.15 3.27 -23.29
CA THR A 441 -14.48 2.68 -22.11
C THR A 441 -15.52 1.99 -21.22
N PRO A 442 -16.12 0.86 -21.65
CA PRO A 442 -17.12 0.18 -20.82
C PRO A 442 -16.54 -0.11 -19.41
N PRO A 443 -17.17 0.37 -18.32
CA PRO A 443 -16.59 0.30 -16.97
C PRO A 443 -16.14 -1.10 -16.55
N ASP A 444 -16.94 -2.13 -16.86
CA ASP A 444 -16.59 -3.52 -16.54
C ASP A 444 -15.32 -3.97 -17.28
N ALA A 445 -15.15 -3.56 -18.54
CA ALA A 445 -13.95 -3.86 -19.32
C ALA A 445 -12.72 -3.14 -18.76
N VAL A 446 -12.85 -1.86 -18.35
CA VAL A 446 -11.77 -1.10 -17.71
C VAL A 446 -11.34 -1.77 -16.41
N LEU A 447 -12.27 -2.14 -15.52
CA LEU A 447 -11.94 -2.82 -14.26
C LEU A 447 -11.23 -4.14 -14.51
N ARG A 448 -11.72 -4.97 -15.45
CA ARG A 448 -11.10 -6.25 -15.80
C ARG A 448 -9.69 -6.06 -16.35
N LEU A 449 -9.49 -5.18 -17.32
CA LEU A 449 -8.19 -4.93 -17.95
C LEU A 449 -7.20 -4.34 -16.93
N ALA A 450 -7.64 -3.45 -16.06
CA ALA A 450 -6.79 -2.86 -15.03
C ALA A 450 -6.39 -3.87 -13.93
N ASN A 451 -7.28 -4.78 -13.54
CA ASN A 451 -6.95 -5.87 -12.63
C ASN A 451 -5.88 -6.81 -13.25
N ARG A 452 -6.07 -7.20 -14.52
CA ARG A 452 -5.08 -7.99 -15.29
C ARG A 452 -3.74 -7.29 -15.44
N ALA A 453 -3.78 -5.99 -15.71
CA ALA A 453 -2.62 -5.14 -15.79
C ALA A 453 -1.97 -4.90 -14.41
N THR A 454 -2.49 -5.50 -13.33
CA THR A 454 -2.02 -5.37 -11.95
C THR A 454 -2.04 -3.94 -11.43
N LEU A 455 -2.91 -3.10 -12.01
CA LEU A 455 -3.15 -1.71 -11.61
C LEU A 455 -4.24 -1.62 -10.53
N LEU A 456 -5.26 -2.47 -10.64
CA LEU A 456 -6.30 -2.64 -9.64
C LEU A 456 -6.22 -4.03 -9.00
N SER A 457 -6.92 -4.19 -7.88
CA SER A 457 -7.12 -5.48 -7.23
C SER A 457 -8.55 -5.57 -6.72
N GLU A 458 -9.15 -6.74 -6.86
CA GLU A 458 -10.41 -7.09 -6.22
C GLU A 458 -10.13 -7.71 -4.83
N THR A 459 -10.98 -7.47 -3.85
CA THR A 459 -10.83 -7.98 -2.48
C THR A 459 -11.80 -9.14 -2.21
N LEU A 460 -11.59 -9.85 -1.09
CA LEU A 460 -12.48 -10.95 -0.66
C LEU A 460 -13.96 -10.56 -0.58
N ASP A 461 -14.24 -9.30 -0.24
CA ASP A 461 -15.60 -8.76 -0.16
C ASP A 461 -16.06 -8.13 -1.50
N HIS A 462 -15.40 -8.45 -2.61
CA HIS A 462 -15.62 -7.87 -3.94
C HIS A 462 -15.42 -6.35 -4.01
N GLY A 463 -14.57 -5.81 -3.12
CA GLY A 463 -14.15 -4.43 -3.17
C GLY A 463 -13.12 -4.20 -4.27
N ILE A 464 -13.10 -3.00 -4.85
CA ILE A 464 -12.13 -2.56 -5.84
C ILE A 464 -11.19 -1.54 -5.21
N ARG A 465 -9.89 -1.70 -5.45
CA ARG A 465 -8.85 -0.75 -5.05
C ARG A 465 -7.71 -0.72 -6.06
N PHE A 466 -6.90 0.34 -6.01
CA PHE A 466 -5.59 0.30 -6.66
C PHE A 466 -4.68 -0.72 -5.97
N SER A 467 -3.90 -1.45 -6.77
CA SER A 467 -2.94 -2.44 -6.25
C SER A 467 -1.87 -1.81 -5.36
N HIS A 468 -1.62 -0.51 -5.54
CA HIS A 468 -0.78 0.28 -4.65
C HIS A 468 -1.29 1.72 -4.53
N HIS A 469 -1.24 2.29 -3.33
CA HIS A 469 -1.69 3.67 -3.10
C HIS A 469 -0.93 4.70 -3.95
N LEU A 470 0.37 4.49 -4.17
CA LEU A 470 1.16 5.38 -5.02
C LEU A 470 0.69 5.38 -6.50
N LEU A 471 0.08 4.27 -6.98
CA LEU A 471 -0.53 4.24 -8.31
C LEU A 471 -1.82 5.06 -8.33
N GLN A 472 -2.65 4.95 -7.29
CA GLN A 472 -3.82 5.83 -7.14
C GLN A 472 -3.40 7.30 -7.18
N GLU A 473 -2.39 7.70 -6.41
CA GLU A 473 -1.91 9.09 -6.39
C GLU A 473 -1.41 9.55 -7.78
N TYR A 474 -0.74 8.67 -8.54
CA TYR A 474 -0.28 8.95 -9.90
C TYR A 474 -1.44 9.12 -10.91
N PHE A 475 -2.43 8.23 -10.88
CA PHE A 475 -3.61 8.35 -11.75
C PHE A 475 -4.45 9.57 -11.38
N ALA A 476 -4.63 9.85 -10.08
CA ALA A 476 -5.28 11.07 -9.61
C ALA A 476 -4.52 12.33 -10.05
N ALA A 477 -3.19 12.27 -10.14
CA ALA A 477 -2.36 13.38 -10.62
C ALA A 477 -2.58 13.65 -12.11
N SER A 478 -2.79 12.60 -12.90
CA SER A 478 -3.11 12.71 -14.31
C SER A 478 -4.46 13.40 -14.54
N GLU A 479 -5.49 13.02 -13.77
CA GLU A 479 -6.81 13.67 -13.81
C GLU A 479 -6.78 15.11 -13.30
N LEU A 480 -6.03 15.38 -12.22
CA LEU A 480 -5.81 16.74 -11.72
C LEU A 480 -5.25 17.65 -12.83
N LEU A 481 -4.25 17.17 -13.58
CA LEU A 481 -3.70 17.91 -14.70
C LEU A 481 -4.68 18.06 -15.86
N TRP A 482 -5.51 17.05 -16.12
CA TRP A 482 -6.54 17.12 -17.15
C TRP A 482 -7.53 18.25 -16.84
N ARG A 483 -8.14 18.21 -15.66
CA ARG A 483 -9.11 19.22 -15.17
C ARG A 483 -8.55 20.62 -15.17
N TRP A 484 -7.32 20.79 -14.73
CA TRP A 484 -6.68 22.09 -14.71
C TRP A 484 -6.37 22.62 -16.12
N ARG A 485 -5.84 21.79 -17.02
CA ARG A 485 -5.33 22.26 -18.33
C ARG A 485 -6.39 22.29 -19.43
N HIS A 486 -7.31 21.33 -19.43
CA HIS A 486 -8.30 21.17 -20.49
C HIS A 486 -9.64 21.79 -20.09
N ASP A 487 -10.11 21.49 -18.88
CA ASP A 487 -11.41 21.98 -18.41
C ASP A 487 -11.32 23.39 -17.81
N GLY A 488 -10.10 23.82 -17.45
CA GLY A 488 -9.85 25.12 -16.82
C GLY A 488 -10.39 25.22 -15.41
N GLU A 489 -10.53 24.10 -14.70
CA GLU A 489 -11.05 24.05 -13.34
C GLU A 489 -10.09 24.77 -12.36
N ASP A 490 -10.65 25.56 -11.44
CA ASP A 490 -9.91 26.10 -10.29
C ASP A 490 -9.79 25.02 -9.21
N LEU A 491 -8.58 24.47 -9.10
CA LEU A 491 -8.25 23.40 -8.16
C LEU A 491 -7.63 23.93 -6.86
N SER A 492 -7.62 25.25 -6.63
CA SER A 492 -6.96 25.86 -5.46
C SER A 492 -7.45 25.32 -4.12
N ASN A 493 -8.70 24.87 -4.05
CA ASN A 493 -9.28 24.25 -2.85
C ASN A 493 -8.58 22.94 -2.45
N LEU A 494 -7.97 22.21 -3.39
CA LEU A 494 -7.25 20.96 -3.08
C LEU A 494 -5.97 21.21 -2.27
N TRP A 495 -5.43 22.43 -2.31
CA TRP A 495 -4.14 22.77 -1.69
C TRP A 495 -4.29 23.64 -0.44
N ARG A 496 -5.50 24.13 -0.16
CA ARG A 496 -5.77 24.95 1.02
C ARG A 496 -5.81 24.06 2.26
N PHE A 497 -4.98 24.40 3.25
CA PHE A 497 -5.04 23.81 4.58
C PHE A 497 -4.90 24.92 5.64
N PRO A 498 -5.45 24.71 6.85
CA PRO A 498 -5.31 25.65 7.97
C PRO A 498 -3.84 26.00 8.24
N SER A 499 -3.46 27.26 8.04
CA SER A 499 -2.06 27.68 8.22
C SER A 499 -1.87 28.88 9.12
N ARG A 500 -2.93 29.64 9.35
CA ARG A 500 -2.92 30.78 10.27
C ARG A 500 -3.22 30.35 11.70
N THR A 501 -2.84 31.22 12.64
CA THR A 501 -3.03 30.98 14.07
C THR A 501 -4.51 30.81 14.46
N ASP A 502 -5.42 31.48 13.76
CA ASP A 502 -6.88 31.42 13.95
C ASP A 502 -7.55 30.24 13.23
N GLU A 503 -6.86 29.62 12.27
CA GLU A 503 -7.38 28.48 11.50
C GLU A 503 -6.87 27.13 12.04
N MET A 504 -5.64 27.11 12.56
CA MET A 504 -4.93 25.88 12.87
C MET A 504 -5.69 25.06 13.94
N PRO A 505 -6.04 23.79 13.65
CA PRO A 505 -6.68 22.94 14.64
C PRO A 505 -5.76 22.71 15.84
N GLU A 506 -6.38 22.55 17.01
CA GLU A 506 -5.67 22.23 18.23
C GLU A 506 -4.82 20.96 18.04
N ALA A 507 -3.58 21.01 18.52
CA ALA A 507 -2.72 19.84 18.49
C ALA A 507 -3.18 18.89 19.62
N VAL A 508 -3.90 17.82 19.25
CA VAL A 508 -4.17 16.71 20.17
C VAL A 508 -2.87 15.95 20.35
N ARG A 509 -2.16 16.24 21.44
CA ARG A 509 -0.89 15.63 21.75
C ARG A 509 -0.72 15.53 23.26
N GLY A 510 0.04 14.55 23.72
CA GLY A 510 0.57 14.58 25.08
C GLY A 510 1.35 15.87 25.30
N GLN A 511 1.47 16.29 26.57
CA GLN A 511 2.21 17.50 27.01
C GLN A 511 3.65 17.60 26.42
N TRP A 512 4.12 16.49 25.91
CA TRP A 512 5.48 16.04 25.81
C TRP A 512 5.82 15.47 24.43
N ASP A 513 4.83 15.40 23.56
CA ASP A 513 4.99 14.92 22.19
C ASP A 513 5.52 16.06 21.31
N PRO A 514 6.31 15.76 20.26
CA PRO A 514 6.70 16.78 19.30
C PRO A 514 5.47 17.47 18.73
N LEU A 515 5.60 18.76 18.40
CA LEU A 515 4.51 19.48 17.77
C LEU A 515 4.28 18.88 16.37
N PRO A 516 3.09 18.37 16.05
CA PRO A 516 2.85 17.77 14.74
C PRO A 516 3.03 18.81 13.62
N GLY A 517 3.39 18.38 12.41
CA GLY A 517 3.36 19.24 11.22
C GLY A 517 1.95 19.78 10.95
N PRO A 518 1.75 20.80 10.11
CA PRO A 518 0.41 21.28 9.77
C PRO A 518 -0.46 20.15 9.18
N PRO A 519 -1.81 20.25 9.29
CA PRO A 519 -2.71 19.25 8.72
C PRO A 519 -2.54 19.17 7.20
N THR A 520 -2.72 17.97 6.64
CA THR A 520 -2.64 17.72 5.20
C THR A 520 -4.01 17.79 4.55
N SER A 521 -4.09 18.22 3.28
CA SER A 521 -5.30 18.13 2.47
C SER A 521 -5.54 16.74 1.90
N GLY A 522 -4.51 15.89 1.89
CA GLY A 522 -4.53 14.58 1.24
C GLY A 522 -4.18 14.64 -0.25
N TRP A 523 -3.95 15.82 -0.82
CA TRP A 523 -3.60 15.98 -2.24
C TRP A 523 -2.12 16.27 -2.47
N GLU A 524 -1.29 16.29 -1.43
CA GLU A 524 0.10 16.71 -1.52
C GLU A 524 0.93 15.82 -2.45
N GLN A 525 0.86 14.49 -2.29
CA GLN A 525 1.62 13.57 -3.14
C GLN A 525 1.11 13.59 -4.59
N THR A 526 -0.22 13.59 -4.77
CA THR A 526 -0.86 13.77 -6.07
C THR A 526 -0.38 15.04 -6.78
N THR A 527 -0.29 16.15 -6.05
CA THR A 527 0.16 17.45 -6.58
C THR A 527 1.65 17.44 -6.91
N ILE A 528 2.47 16.80 -6.07
CA ILE A 528 3.91 16.63 -6.34
C ILE A 528 4.13 15.81 -7.63
N LEU A 529 3.40 14.71 -7.80
CA LEU A 529 3.46 13.90 -9.03
C LEU A 529 2.97 14.71 -10.25
N ALA A 530 1.87 15.43 -10.11
CA ALA A 530 1.34 16.30 -11.18
C ALA A 530 2.34 17.38 -11.59
N ALA A 531 2.98 18.04 -10.62
CA ALA A 531 4.02 19.04 -10.88
C ALA A 531 5.27 18.43 -11.53
N GLY A 532 5.63 17.19 -11.19
CA GLY A 532 6.70 16.46 -11.87
C GLY A 532 6.38 16.12 -13.33
N LEU A 533 5.11 15.86 -13.67
CA LEU A 533 4.67 15.69 -15.06
C LEU A 533 4.55 17.04 -15.80
N HIS A 534 4.17 18.10 -15.09
CA HIS A 534 3.95 19.43 -15.66
C HIS A 534 4.36 20.57 -14.71
N PRO A 535 5.63 21.03 -14.74
CA PRO A 535 6.19 21.98 -13.77
C PRO A 535 5.50 23.36 -13.70
N ALA A 536 4.74 23.77 -14.71
CA ALA A 536 4.00 25.03 -14.65
C ALA A 536 2.89 25.02 -13.56
N LEU A 537 2.46 23.84 -13.09
CA LEU A 537 1.51 23.73 -11.98
C LEU A 537 2.06 24.34 -10.68
N ILE A 538 3.39 24.37 -10.50
CA ILE A 538 4.05 24.90 -9.28
C ILE A 538 3.63 26.35 -9.02
N ALA A 539 3.53 27.17 -10.07
CA ALA A 539 3.12 28.57 -9.94
C ALA A 539 1.68 28.71 -9.43
N VAL A 540 0.78 27.83 -9.88
CA VAL A 540 -0.64 27.83 -9.44
C VAL A 540 -0.76 27.35 -7.99
N VAL A 541 0.00 26.30 -7.63
CA VAL A 541 0.04 25.78 -6.25
C VAL A 541 0.61 26.82 -5.30
N HIS A 542 1.58 27.62 -5.75
CA HIS A 542 2.24 28.64 -4.94
C HIS A 542 1.25 29.65 -4.35
N ASP A 543 0.28 30.11 -5.14
CA ASP A 543 -0.73 31.08 -4.70
C ASP A 543 -1.65 30.55 -3.60
N ALA A 544 -1.94 29.25 -3.63
CA ALA A 544 -2.76 28.59 -2.62
C ALA A 544 -1.94 28.12 -1.41
N ASN A 545 -0.71 27.65 -1.65
CA ASN A 545 0.11 26.92 -0.69
C ASN A 545 1.61 26.97 -1.04
N PRO A 546 2.34 27.97 -0.52
CA PRO A 546 3.77 28.13 -0.77
C PRO A 546 4.63 26.95 -0.30
N ALA A 547 4.22 26.26 0.78
CA ALA A 547 4.94 25.11 1.31
C ALA A 547 4.83 23.89 0.38
N LEU A 548 3.64 23.62 -0.15
CA LEU A 548 3.45 22.55 -1.14
C LEU A 548 4.17 22.88 -2.45
N ALA A 549 4.12 24.13 -2.92
CA ALA A 549 4.85 24.55 -4.12
C ALA A 549 6.36 24.33 -3.98
N ALA A 550 6.94 24.66 -2.82
CA ALA A 550 8.34 24.38 -2.50
C ALA A 550 8.66 22.87 -2.55
N ARG A 551 7.77 22.01 -2.06
CA ARG A 551 7.91 20.54 -2.16
C ARG A 551 7.83 20.07 -3.60
N CYS A 552 6.90 20.59 -4.39
CA CYS A 552 6.82 20.30 -5.82
C CYS A 552 8.10 20.71 -6.55
N ALA A 553 8.69 21.87 -6.23
CA ALA A 553 9.95 22.32 -6.82
C ALA A 553 11.15 21.43 -6.44
N LEU A 554 11.18 20.89 -5.21
CA LEU A 554 12.21 19.94 -4.77
C LEU A 554 12.15 18.61 -5.54
N GLU A 555 10.96 18.19 -5.96
CA GLU A 555 10.72 16.86 -6.55
C GLU A 555 10.46 16.88 -8.07
N SER A 556 10.37 18.06 -8.69
CA SER A 556 10.14 18.22 -10.13
C SER A 556 11.36 17.89 -11.00
N GLY A 557 12.52 17.60 -10.39
CA GLY A 557 13.78 17.32 -11.08
C GLY A 557 14.29 18.49 -11.91
N LEU A 558 13.87 19.72 -11.58
CA LEU A 558 14.45 20.93 -12.13
C LEU A 558 15.92 20.98 -11.71
N ASP A 559 16.83 20.99 -12.69
CA ASP A 559 18.25 21.15 -12.42
C ASP A 559 18.49 22.53 -11.79
N TRP A 560 18.98 22.51 -10.55
CA TRP A 560 19.37 23.69 -9.77
C TRP A 560 20.43 24.54 -10.48
N GLN A 561 21.09 23.99 -11.49
CA GLN A 561 22.16 24.62 -12.26
C GLN A 561 21.77 24.89 -13.73
N GLY A 562 20.59 24.45 -14.20
CA GLY A 562 20.35 24.21 -15.63
C GLY A 562 19.45 25.18 -16.41
N GLY A 563 18.79 26.18 -15.79
CA GLY A 563 17.94 27.13 -16.54
C GLY A 563 17.30 28.28 -15.77
N GLU A 564 16.90 29.35 -16.49
CA GLU A 564 16.30 30.58 -15.93
C GLU A 564 14.96 30.31 -15.21
N VAL A 565 14.06 29.51 -15.80
CA VAL A 565 12.73 29.21 -15.24
C VAL A 565 12.80 28.39 -13.95
N ALA A 566 13.71 27.41 -13.88
CA ALA A 566 13.96 26.63 -12.66
C ALA A 566 14.44 27.54 -11.52
N SER A 567 15.36 28.45 -11.85
CA SER A 567 15.92 29.42 -10.90
C SER A 567 14.84 30.37 -10.36
N GLU A 568 13.92 30.82 -11.22
CA GLU A 568 12.83 31.72 -10.85
C GLU A 568 11.82 31.06 -9.90
N GLN A 569 11.36 29.83 -10.19
CA GLN A 569 10.40 29.12 -9.33
C GLN A 569 10.99 28.80 -7.96
N ILE A 570 12.27 28.41 -7.92
CA ILE A 570 13.00 28.16 -6.67
C ILE A 570 13.13 29.44 -5.86
N GLN A 571 13.54 30.54 -6.50
CA GLN A 571 13.69 31.83 -5.84
C GLN A 571 12.35 32.34 -5.28
N THR A 572 11.28 32.26 -6.08
CA THR A 572 9.92 32.59 -5.66
C THR A 572 9.50 31.78 -4.43
N SER A 573 9.75 30.47 -4.45
CA SER A 573 9.47 29.61 -3.30
C SER A 573 10.27 30.01 -2.05
N ARG A 574 11.57 30.31 -2.19
CA ARG A 574 12.40 30.77 -1.06
C ARG A 574 11.87 32.07 -0.44
N GLU A 575 11.51 33.05 -1.27
CA GLU A 575 11.00 34.35 -0.80
C GLU A 575 9.67 34.20 -0.05
N ALA A 576 8.76 33.37 -0.59
CA ALA A 576 7.48 33.10 0.06
C ALA A 576 7.65 32.37 1.39
N LEU A 577 8.54 31.36 1.46
CA LEU A 577 8.83 30.67 2.71
C LEU A 577 9.49 31.57 3.77
N LEU A 578 10.39 32.47 3.36
CA LEU A 578 11.02 33.45 4.27
C LEU A 578 9.99 34.42 4.84
N THR A 579 9.12 34.95 3.97
CA THR A 579 8.01 35.82 4.38
C THR A 579 7.13 35.11 5.40
N ARG A 580 6.77 33.86 5.11
CA ARG A 580 5.93 33.02 5.97
C ARG A 580 6.60 32.69 7.31
N LEU A 581 7.91 32.44 7.31
CA LEU A 581 8.69 32.18 8.53
C LEU A 581 8.69 33.38 9.49
N GLY A 582 8.70 34.61 8.95
CA GLY A 582 8.70 35.86 9.71
C GLY A 582 7.31 36.36 10.15
N ASP A 583 6.22 35.85 9.57
CA ASP A 583 4.87 36.34 9.84
C ASP A 583 4.23 35.69 11.08
N VAL A 584 4.03 36.47 12.14
CA VAL A 584 3.43 36.02 13.41
C VAL A 584 1.97 35.56 13.28
N ARG A 585 1.27 35.92 12.20
CA ARG A 585 -0.09 35.45 11.91
C ARG A 585 -0.10 34.01 11.40
N ILE A 586 1.04 33.51 10.91
CA ILE A 586 1.21 32.13 10.50
C ILE A 586 1.51 31.27 11.73
N HIS A 587 0.76 30.19 11.87
CA HIS A 587 0.88 29.31 13.02
C HIS A 587 2.29 28.69 13.09
N LEU A 588 2.78 28.46 14.31
CA LEU A 588 4.13 27.93 14.56
C LEU A 588 4.45 26.66 13.74
N ARG A 589 3.50 25.72 13.64
CA ARG A 589 3.63 24.47 12.85
C ARG A 589 3.99 24.74 11.39
N SER A 590 3.28 25.68 10.77
CA SER A 590 3.51 26.08 9.38
C SER A 590 4.79 26.89 9.18
N ARG A 591 5.25 27.60 10.21
CA ARG A 591 6.56 28.28 10.19
C ARG A 591 7.72 27.30 10.32
N ILE A 592 7.58 26.27 11.16
CA ILE A 592 8.57 25.18 11.27
C ILE A 592 8.70 24.46 9.92
N GLU A 593 7.58 24.11 9.29
CA GLU A 593 7.57 23.52 7.95
C GLU A 593 8.32 24.41 6.94
N ALA A 594 8.04 25.72 6.93
CA ALA A 594 8.72 26.66 6.04
C ALA A 594 10.24 26.70 6.26
N GLY A 595 10.70 26.67 7.51
CA GLY A 595 12.12 26.61 7.85
C GLY A 595 12.81 25.31 7.38
N LEU A 596 12.14 24.16 7.55
CA LEU A 596 12.65 22.87 7.07
C LEU A 596 12.76 22.83 5.54
N LEU A 597 11.75 23.37 4.84
CA LEU A 597 11.76 23.46 3.39
C LEU A 597 12.83 24.43 2.87
N LEU A 598 13.04 25.57 3.54
CA LEU A 598 14.14 26.48 3.22
C LEU A 598 15.50 25.81 3.37
N GLY A 599 15.70 25.00 4.42
CA GLY A 599 16.94 24.24 4.60
C GLY A 599 17.24 23.31 3.42
N ARG A 600 16.21 22.69 2.84
CA ARG A 600 16.34 21.81 1.66
C ARG A 600 16.48 22.57 0.35
N LEU A 601 15.72 23.65 0.16
CA LEU A 601 15.83 24.51 -1.03
C LEU A 601 17.12 25.33 -1.02
N GLY A 602 17.83 25.42 0.11
CA GLY A 602 18.91 26.37 0.34
C GLY A 602 18.38 27.72 0.81
N ASP A 603 18.57 28.02 2.09
CA ASP A 603 18.14 29.27 2.70
C ASP A 603 19.14 30.39 2.35
N PRO A 604 18.72 31.47 1.66
CA PRO A 604 19.64 32.49 1.18
C PRO A 604 20.25 33.33 2.30
N ARG A 605 19.77 33.20 3.55
CA ARG A 605 20.38 33.86 4.71
C ARG A 605 21.67 33.19 5.17
N PHE A 606 21.93 31.95 4.73
CA PHE A 606 23.08 31.16 5.12
C PHE A 606 23.99 30.91 3.91
N ALA A 607 25.13 31.59 3.86
CA ALA A 607 26.13 31.38 2.82
C ALA A 607 26.82 30.02 3.01
N VAL A 608 26.85 29.20 1.96
CA VAL A 608 27.62 27.96 1.94
C VAL A 608 29.03 28.30 1.44
N GLU A 609 30.03 28.04 2.28
CA GLU A 609 31.44 28.21 1.98
C GLU A 609 32.13 26.85 1.88
N THR A 610 33.25 26.78 1.14
CA THR A 610 34.09 25.59 1.09
C THR A 610 35.29 25.80 2.00
N VAL A 611 35.35 25.06 3.11
CA VAL A 611 36.48 25.07 4.05
C VAL A 611 37.21 23.74 3.94
N ASN A 612 38.47 23.77 3.49
CA ASN A 612 39.29 22.56 3.30
C ASN A 612 38.63 21.47 2.43
N GLY A 613 37.90 21.87 1.39
CA GLY A 613 37.18 20.93 0.50
C GLY A 613 35.83 20.45 1.02
N VAL A 614 35.41 20.87 2.22
CA VAL A 614 34.10 20.56 2.80
C VAL A 614 33.18 21.77 2.66
N ARG A 615 31.97 21.55 2.14
CA ARG A 615 30.92 22.58 2.12
C ARG A 615 30.36 22.76 3.52
N ALA A 616 30.44 23.96 4.07
CA ALA A 616 30.00 24.31 5.41
C ALA A 616 29.20 25.62 5.39
N ILE A 617 28.24 25.75 6.30
CA ILE A 617 27.61 27.03 6.63
C ILE A 617 28.32 27.55 7.87
N LEU A 618 29.06 28.65 7.74
CA LEU A 618 29.72 29.26 8.89
C LEU A 618 28.69 30.07 9.69
N PRO A 619 28.68 29.94 11.03
CA PRO A 619 27.87 30.85 11.84
C PRO A 619 28.36 32.29 11.64
N PRO A 620 27.50 33.29 11.82
CA PRO A 620 27.96 34.67 11.84
C PRO A 620 29.02 34.83 12.93
N MET A 621 30.27 35.08 12.50
CA MET A 621 31.40 35.25 13.40
C MET A 621 31.39 36.68 13.94
N VAL A 622 31.48 36.83 15.26
CA VAL A 622 31.66 38.13 15.91
C VAL A 622 33.10 38.23 16.37
N GLU A 623 33.79 39.29 15.95
CA GLU A 623 35.16 39.55 16.36
C GLU A 623 35.17 39.98 17.83
N ILE A 624 35.81 39.17 18.69
CA ILE A 624 36.01 39.51 20.10
C ILE A 624 37.42 40.06 20.23
N ALA A 625 37.55 41.33 20.62
CA ALA A 625 38.84 41.95 20.85
C ALA A 625 39.66 41.11 21.86
N GLY A 626 40.84 40.67 21.44
CA GLY A 626 41.75 39.93 22.31
C GLY A 626 42.09 40.77 23.55
N GLY A 627 41.92 40.20 24.74
CA GLY A 627 42.24 40.89 25.99
C GLY A 627 43.66 41.43 25.96
N VAL A 628 43.81 42.70 26.31
CA VAL A 628 45.13 43.33 26.46
C VAL A 628 45.84 42.61 27.60
N ALA A 629 46.94 41.93 27.29
CA ALA A 629 47.75 41.18 28.24
C ALA A 629 48.43 42.08 29.28
#